data_AF-A0AAE1LT53-F1
#
_entry.id   AF-A0AAE1LT53-F1
#
_cell.length_a   1.000
_cell.length_b   1.000
_cell.length_c   1.000
_cell.angle_alpha   90.00
_cell.angle_beta   90.00
_cell.angle_gamma   90.00
#
_symmetry.space_group_name_H-M   'P 1'
#
loop_
_entity.id
_entity.type
_entity.pdbx_description
1 polymer ?
#
loop_
_entity_poly.entity_id
_entity_poly.type
_entity_poly.pdbx_seq_one_letter_code
_entity_poly.pdbx_strand_id
1 'polypeptide(L)'
;MASIRAVVVFVLSLASAGCANTGSEELSRWPLIQQQKQTLTADIQSGVKFYLITAAQPGGARVELDKDALLAEGFNASRSSVVIVHGYGHDIQSDLFEKLAGAYLLNNYTVNILGVDWGELCPKPAYITARRRVAAVGARVADLLDLLVSSGLSTPARLHLIGHSLGAHVVGNAAKRTHVARVTGEQSLVRSNTLANQTKS
;
A
#
# COMPACT_ATOMS: atom_id res chain seq x y z
N MET A 1 26.35 31.35 0.12
CA MET A 1 25.65 30.10 -0.24
C MET A 1 25.34 29.34 1.04
N ALA A 2 24.16 29.59 1.63
CA ALA A 2 23.74 29.02 2.90
C ALA A 2 22.35 28.40 2.77
N SER A 3 22.31 27.08 2.94
CA SER A 3 21.22 26.21 3.40
C SER A 3 19.75 26.62 3.19
N ILE A 4 19.12 26.05 2.15
CA ILE A 4 17.65 26.03 1.93
C ILE A 4 16.99 24.82 2.67
N ARG A 5 17.69 24.13 3.57
CA ARG A 5 17.20 22.87 4.16
C ARG A 5 16.55 22.98 5.55
N ALA A 6 16.42 24.17 6.14
CA ALA A 6 15.98 24.31 7.54
C ALA A 6 14.59 24.95 7.78
N VAL A 7 13.93 25.52 6.77
CA VAL A 7 12.75 26.38 7.03
C VAL A 7 11.43 25.60 7.20
N VAL A 8 11.32 24.34 6.77
CA VAL A 8 10.02 23.63 6.71
C VAL A 8 9.65 22.88 8.01
N VAL A 9 10.57 22.72 8.96
CA VAL A 9 10.29 22.02 10.24
C VAL A 9 9.70 22.95 11.31
N PHE A 10 9.74 24.27 11.13
CA PHE A 10 9.39 25.22 12.20
C PHE A 10 7.88 25.48 12.39
N VAL A 11 7.00 25.00 11.50
CA VAL A 11 5.54 25.27 11.64
C VAL A 11 4.84 24.29 12.59
N LEU A 12 5.52 23.25 13.09
CA LEU A 12 4.91 22.24 13.96
C LEU A 12 5.02 22.52 15.47
N SER A 13 5.49 23.69 15.92
CA SER A 13 5.66 23.98 17.36
C SER A 13 5.09 25.32 17.85
N LEU A 14 4.12 25.93 17.16
CA LEU A 14 3.40 27.10 17.69
C LEU A 14 1.88 27.01 17.51
N ALA A 15 1.31 25.81 17.51
CA ALA A 15 -0.12 25.61 17.71
C ALA A 15 -0.41 25.29 19.19
N SER A 16 0.01 26.17 20.08
CA SER A 16 -0.34 26.10 21.51
C SER A 16 -0.68 27.48 22.04
N ALA A 17 -1.75 28.07 21.51
CA ALA A 17 -2.59 29.04 22.21
C ALA A 17 -3.84 29.30 21.34
N GLY A 18 -4.98 28.78 21.80
CA GLY A 18 -6.36 29.08 21.42
C GLY A 18 -6.66 29.72 20.04
N CYS A 19 -7.15 28.92 19.09
CA CYS A 19 -8.41 29.17 18.36
C CYS A 19 -8.68 28.01 17.38
N ALA A 20 -9.96 27.71 17.18
CA ALA A 20 -10.46 26.59 16.39
C ALA A 20 -10.19 26.71 14.87
N ASN A 21 -10.04 25.56 14.20
CA ASN A 21 -10.17 25.27 12.76
C ASN A 21 -9.45 26.11 11.69
N THR A 22 -8.82 27.25 12.00
CA THR A 22 -8.21 28.14 10.99
C THR A 22 -6.87 27.64 10.43
N GLY A 23 -6.14 26.79 11.16
CA GLY A 23 -4.80 26.34 10.76
C GLY A 23 -4.75 25.44 9.51
N SER A 24 -5.73 24.55 9.30
CA SER A 24 -5.77 23.69 8.12
C SER A 24 -6.17 24.42 6.84
N GLU A 25 -7.00 25.47 6.96
CA GLU A 25 -7.39 26.32 5.84
C GLU A 25 -6.34 27.37 5.49
N GLU A 26 -5.55 27.82 6.46
CA GLU A 26 -4.45 28.74 6.19
C GLU A 26 -3.28 28.02 5.49
N LEU A 27 -2.92 26.82 5.96
CA LEU A 27 -1.88 25.98 5.33
C LEU A 27 -2.25 25.55 3.89
N SER A 28 -3.53 25.46 3.55
CA SER A 28 -3.97 25.13 2.19
C SER A 28 -3.79 26.29 1.21
N ARG A 29 -3.57 27.53 1.68
CA ARG A 29 -3.37 28.71 0.83
C ARG A 29 -1.91 28.92 0.40
N TRP A 30 -0.96 28.18 0.97
CA TRP A 30 0.47 28.34 0.66
C TRP A 30 0.84 27.60 -0.65
N PRO A 31 1.35 28.30 -1.68
CA PRO A 31 1.68 27.69 -2.97
C PRO A 31 2.68 26.53 -2.88
N LEU A 32 3.68 26.63 -1.99
CA LEU A 32 4.69 25.57 -1.78
C LEU A 32 4.09 24.29 -1.21
N ILE A 33 3.11 24.40 -0.30
CA ILE A 33 2.42 23.24 0.28
C ILE A 33 1.57 22.57 -0.80
N GLN A 34 0.91 23.36 -1.65
CA GLN A 34 0.14 22.82 -2.78
C GLN A 34 1.04 22.13 -3.80
N GLN A 35 2.17 22.73 -4.14
CA GLN A 35 3.15 22.13 -5.05
C GLN A 35 3.69 20.81 -4.47
N GLN A 36 4.06 20.78 -3.19
CA GLN A 36 4.53 19.54 -2.54
C GLN A 36 3.45 18.45 -2.52
N LYS A 37 2.18 18.82 -2.28
CA LYS A 37 1.05 17.87 -2.37
C LYS A 37 0.90 17.33 -3.79
N GLN A 38 0.97 18.19 -4.80
CA GLN A 38 0.87 17.78 -6.22
C GLN A 38 2.02 16.84 -6.61
N THR A 39 3.26 17.16 -6.23
CA THR A 39 4.42 16.29 -6.47
C THR A 39 4.26 14.96 -5.77
N LEU A 40 3.85 14.96 -4.50
CA LEU A 40 3.59 13.71 -3.78
C LEU A 40 2.50 12.88 -4.48
N THR A 41 1.40 13.50 -4.92
CA THR A 41 0.35 12.79 -5.65
C THR A 41 0.89 12.19 -6.95
N ALA A 42 1.66 12.93 -7.73
CA ALA A 42 2.27 12.44 -8.97
C ALA A 42 3.27 11.29 -8.73
N ASP A 43 4.09 11.40 -7.68
CA ASP A 43 5.01 10.34 -7.24
C ASP A 43 4.24 9.07 -6.84
N ILE A 44 3.14 9.22 -6.09
CA ILE A 44 2.32 8.07 -5.67
C ILE A 44 1.60 7.44 -6.86
N GLN A 45 1.09 8.23 -7.80
CA GLN A 45 0.40 7.74 -8.99
C GLN A 45 1.32 6.93 -9.90
N SER A 46 2.56 7.38 -10.08
CA SER A 46 3.55 6.70 -10.93
C SER A 46 4.30 5.57 -10.20
N GLY A 47 4.55 5.74 -8.90
CA GLY A 47 5.33 4.81 -8.08
C GLY A 47 4.54 3.65 -7.48
N VAL A 48 3.20 3.70 -7.48
CA VAL A 48 2.35 2.55 -7.12
C VAL A 48 1.84 1.89 -8.39
N LYS A 49 2.23 0.63 -8.59
CA LYS A 49 1.90 -0.17 -9.77
C LYS A 49 1.05 -1.38 -9.34
N PHE A 50 0.09 -1.73 -10.18
CA PHE A 50 -0.81 -2.84 -9.92
C PHE A 50 -0.54 -3.98 -10.90
N TYR A 51 -0.61 -5.20 -10.38
CA TYR A 51 -0.34 -6.41 -11.16
C TYR A 51 -1.45 -7.43 -10.94
N LEU A 52 -2.00 -7.97 -12.02
CA LEU A 52 -2.91 -9.11 -11.96
C LEU A 52 -2.12 -10.40 -12.12
N ILE A 53 -2.16 -11.25 -11.10
CA ILE A 53 -1.44 -12.50 -11.07
C ILE A 53 -2.41 -13.62 -11.38
N THR A 54 -2.05 -14.42 -12.37
CA THR A 54 -2.82 -15.57 -12.82
C THR A 54 -1.91 -16.78 -12.91
N ALA A 55 -2.49 -17.99 -12.93
CA ALA A 55 -1.70 -19.20 -13.17
C ALA A 55 -1.00 -19.18 -14.55
N ALA A 56 -1.56 -18.47 -15.53
CA ALA A 56 -0.97 -18.31 -16.85
C ALA A 56 0.21 -17.33 -16.85
N GLN A 57 0.21 -16.35 -15.95
CA GLN A 57 1.29 -15.37 -15.80
C GLN A 57 1.64 -15.19 -14.30
N PRO A 58 2.44 -16.10 -13.73
CA PRO A 58 2.80 -16.05 -12.31
C PRO A 58 3.58 -14.79 -11.91
N GLY A 59 4.32 -14.19 -12.85
CA GLY A 59 5.04 -12.92 -12.66
C GLY A 59 4.15 -11.67 -12.61
N GLY A 60 2.86 -11.82 -12.91
CA GLY A 60 1.87 -10.73 -12.90
C GLY A 60 1.87 -9.86 -14.16
N ALA A 61 0.68 -9.64 -14.72
CA ALA A 61 0.46 -8.66 -15.78
C ALA A 61 0.26 -7.27 -15.17
N ARG A 62 1.00 -6.27 -15.62
CA ARG A 62 0.77 -4.89 -15.15
C ARG A 62 -0.59 -4.41 -15.66
N VAL A 63 -1.41 -3.91 -14.74
CA VAL A 63 -2.73 -3.35 -15.04
C VAL A 63 -2.80 -1.90 -14.59
N GLU A 64 -3.43 -1.07 -15.42
CA GLU A 64 -3.81 0.29 -15.02
C GLU A 64 -5.12 0.23 -14.22
N LEU A 65 -5.42 1.31 -13.48
CA LEU A 65 -6.68 1.44 -12.73
C LEU A 65 -7.86 1.73 -13.66
N ASP A 66 -8.14 0.74 -14.51
CA ASP A 66 -9.24 0.76 -15.47
C ASP A 66 -9.92 -0.60 -15.51
N LYS A 67 -11.25 -0.58 -15.66
CA LYS A 67 -12.08 -1.79 -15.65
C LYS A 67 -11.75 -2.68 -16.85
N ASP A 68 -11.63 -2.10 -18.03
CA ASP A 68 -11.44 -2.85 -19.26
C ASP A 68 -10.03 -3.42 -19.34
N ALA A 69 -9.02 -2.69 -18.82
CA ALA A 69 -7.67 -3.21 -18.64
C ALA A 69 -7.63 -4.45 -17.73
N LEU A 70 -8.33 -4.42 -16.59
CA LEU A 70 -8.40 -5.57 -15.69
C LEU A 70 -9.05 -6.79 -16.39
N LEU A 71 -10.16 -6.58 -17.09
CA LEU A 71 -10.86 -7.65 -17.79
C LEU A 71 -10.04 -8.23 -18.95
N ALA A 72 -9.32 -7.39 -19.69
CA ALA A 72 -8.44 -7.80 -20.78
C ALA A 72 -7.31 -8.72 -20.29
N GLU A 73 -6.74 -8.45 -19.12
CA GLU A 73 -5.72 -9.29 -18.49
C GLU A 73 -6.29 -10.55 -17.79
N GLY A 74 -7.59 -10.79 -17.90
CA GLY A 74 -8.24 -12.02 -17.42
C GLY A 74 -8.81 -11.94 -16.00
N PHE A 75 -9.06 -10.73 -15.48
CA PHE A 75 -9.77 -10.57 -14.22
C PHE A 75 -11.18 -11.17 -14.31
N ASN A 76 -11.59 -11.92 -13.30
CA ASN A 76 -12.89 -12.58 -13.28
C ASN A 76 -13.78 -12.05 -12.14
N ALA A 77 -14.81 -11.27 -12.49
CA ALA A 77 -15.74 -10.68 -11.51
C ALA A 77 -16.51 -11.72 -10.66
N SER A 78 -16.64 -12.95 -11.17
CA SER A 78 -17.28 -14.06 -10.45
C SER A 78 -16.35 -14.73 -9.44
N ARG A 79 -15.09 -14.31 -9.30
CA ARG A 79 -14.13 -14.80 -8.29
C ARG A 79 -13.93 -13.81 -7.13
N SER A 80 -13.51 -14.30 -5.97
CA SER A 80 -13.07 -13.41 -4.87
C SER A 80 -11.72 -12.79 -5.22
N SER A 81 -11.42 -11.61 -4.69
CA SER A 81 -10.17 -10.91 -5.00
C SER A 81 -9.31 -10.77 -3.74
N VAL A 82 -8.05 -11.16 -3.86
CA VAL A 82 -7.03 -11.02 -2.83
C VAL A 82 -6.04 -9.96 -3.29
N VAL A 83 -5.88 -8.91 -2.49
CA VAL A 83 -4.91 -7.83 -2.77
C VAL A 83 -3.72 -8.00 -1.84
N ILE A 84 -2.53 -8.16 -2.40
CA ILE A 84 -1.29 -8.39 -1.66
C ILE A 84 -0.39 -7.16 -1.79
N VAL A 85 0.04 -6.61 -0.65
CA VAL A 85 0.92 -5.44 -0.58
C VAL A 85 2.23 -5.81 0.13
N HIS A 86 3.35 -5.66 -0.58
CA HIS A 86 4.67 -5.96 -0.02
C HIS A 86 5.11 -4.93 1.03
N GLY A 87 6.19 -5.27 1.75
CA GLY A 87 6.79 -4.44 2.80
C GLY A 87 7.94 -3.55 2.33
N TYR A 88 8.56 -2.87 3.28
CA TYR A 88 9.68 -1.94 3.04
C TYR A 88 10.87 -2.61 2.33
N GLY A 89 11.34 -1.98 1.25
CA GLY A 89 12.55 -2.39 0.52
C GLY A 89 12.45 -3.77 -0.12
N HIS A 90 11.24 -4.12 -0.54
CA HIS A 90 10.90 -5.28 -1.37
C HIS A 90 10.00 -4.79 -2.51
N ASP A 91 9.66 -5.70 -3.41
CA ASP A 91 8.74 -5.52 -4.53
C ASP A 91 7.89 -6.79 -4.70
N ILE A 92 7.12 -6.86 -5.77
CA ILE A 92 6.28 -8.03 -6.11
C ILE A 92 7.09 -9.25 -6.57
N GLN A 93 8.37 -9.11 -6.86
CA GLN A 93 9.26 -10.22 -7.23
C GLN A 93 9.97 -10.82 -6.01
N SER A 94 9.71 -10.28 -4.81
CA SER A 94 10.29 -10.83 -3.59
C SER A 94 9.79 -12.26 -3.31
N ASP A 95 10.67 -13.14 -2.84
CA ASP A 95 10.36 -14.52 -2.48
C ASP A 95 9.11 -14.67 -1.61
N LEU A 96 8.90 -13.72 -0.69
CA LEU A 96 7.73 -13.73 0.20
C LEU A 96 6.45 -13.48 -0.60
N PHE A 97 6.47 -12.53 -1.52
CA PHE A 97 5.32 -12.26 -2.38
C PHE A 97 5.02 -13.47 -3.28
N GLU A 98 6.05 -14.06 -3.90
CA GLU A 98 5.89 -15.27 -4.71
C GLU A 98 5.35 -16.46 -3.90
N LYS A 99 5.82 -16.65 -2.67
CA LYS A 99 5.30 -17.70 -1.76
C LYS A 99 3.83 -17.46 -1.39
N LEU A 100 3.46 -16.21 -1.11
CA LEU A 100 2.08 -15.86 -0.78
C LEU A 100 1.16 -16.05 -2.00
N ALA A 101 1.52 -15.49 -3.15
CA ALA A 101 0.76 -15.64 -4.39
C ALA A 101 0.70 -17.11 -4.83
N GLY A 102 1.83 -17.82 -4.77
CA GLY A 102 1.95 -19.24 -5.06
C GLY A 102 1.08 -20.10 -4.15
N ALA A 103 0.97 -19.79 -2.85
CA ALA A 103 0.06 -20.50 -1.95
C ALA A 103 -1.41 -20.37 -2.38
N TYR A 104 -1.83 -19.22 -2.90
CA TYR A 104 -3.19 -19.07 -3.46
C TYR A 104 -3.36 -19.86 -4.76
N LEU A 105 -2.37 -19.83 -5.65
CA LEU A 105 -2.40 -20.56 -6.92
C LEU A 105 -2.39 -22.09 -6.73
N LEU A 106 -1.53 -22.61 -5.85
CA LEU A 106 -1.31 -24.04 -5.63
C LEU A 106 -2.48 -24.74 -4.93
N ASN A 107 -3.26 -24.02 -4.13
CA ASN A 107 -4.41 -24.58 -3.43
C ASN A 107 -5.70 -24.59 -4.28
N ASN A 108 -5.60 -24.38 -5.60
CA ASN A 108 -6.76 -24.27 -6.52
C ASN A 108 -7.81 -23.25 -6.08
N TYR A 109 -7.42 -22.22 -5.33
CA TYR A 109 -8.34 -21.13 -5.03
C TYR A 109 -8.64 -20.37 -6.33
N THR A 110 -9.89 -20.41 -6.77
CA THR A 110 -10.38 -19.60 -7.89
C THR A 110 -10.57 -18.16 -7.43
N VAL A 111 -9.45 -17.47 -7.22
CA VAL A 111 -9.39 -16.06 -6.81
C VAL A 111 -8.63 -15.22 -7.81
N ASN A 112 -8.96 -13.94 -7.89
CA ASN A 112 -8.11 -12.94 -8.55
C ASN A 112 -7.04 -12.52 -7.55
N ILE A 113 -5.76 -12.57 -7.93
CA ILE A 113 -4.66 -12.12 -7.08
C ILE A 113 -4.16 -10.80 -7.66
N LEU A 114 -4.23 -9.74 -6.86
CA LEU A 114 -3.78 -8.40 -7.22
C LEU A 114 -2.54 -8.04 -6.40
N GLY A 115 -1.40 -7.92 -7.07
CA GLY A 115 -0.16 -7.41 -6.48
C GLY A 115 -0.09 -5.90 -6.51
N VAL A 116 0.33 -5.30 -5.41
CA VAL A 116 0.63 -3.86 -5.32
C VAL A 116 2.13 -3.68 -5.13
N ASP A 117 2.78 -3.13 -6.15
CA ASP A 117 4.18 -2.73 -6.10
C ASP A 117 4.30 -1.24 -5.77
N TRP A 118 5.01 -0.92 -4.70
CA TRP A 118 5.38 0.42 -4.27
C TRP A 118 6.85 0.49 -3.86
N GLY A 119 7.69 -0.41 -4.40
CA GLY A 119 9.11 -0.55 -4.08
C GLY A 119 9.90 0.74 -4.31
N GLU A 120 9.61 1.43 -5.42
CA GLU A 120 10.20 2.74 -5.77
C GLU A 120 9.92 3.82 -4.72
N LEU A 121 8.82 3.68 -3.97
CA LEU A 121 8.42 4.62 -2.93
C LEU A 121 8.97 4.25 -1.56
N CYS A 122 9.56 3.05 -1.41
CA CYS A 122 10.14 2.55 -0.17
C CYS A 122 11.57 1.96 -0.30
N PRO A 123 12.51 2.64 -0.98
CA PRO A 123 13.86 2.12 -1.16
C PRO A 123 14.63 2.07 0.16
N LYS A 124 15.49 1.06 0.33
CA LYS A 124 16.46 1.02 1.42
C LYS A 124 17.56 2.07 1.15
N PRO A 125 18.06 2.81 2.16
CA PRO A 125 17.76 2.75 3.60
C PRO A 125 16.70 3.78 4.08
N ALA A 126 15.86 4.33 3.20
CA ALA A 126 14.98 5.46 3.49
C ALA A 126 13.66 5.10 4.23
N TYR A 127 13.75 4.44 5.39
CA TYR A 127 12.58 3.97 6.15
C TYR A 127 11.61 5.10 6.57
N ILE A 128 12.15 6.24 7.04
CA ILE A 128 11.31 7.36 7.49
C ILE A 128 10.50 7.93 6.33
N THR A 129 11.10 8.05 5.15
CA THR A 129 10.41 8.49 3.92
C THR A 129 9.34 7.49 3.52
N ALA A 130 9.66 6.19 3.51
CA ALA A 130 8.69 5.12 3.23
C ALA A 130 7.50 5.18 4.18
N ARG A 131 7.75 5.29 5.49
CA ARG A 131 6.71 5.39 6.53
C ARG A 131 5.80 6.60 6.33
N ARG A 132 6.34 7.76 5.93
CA ARG A 132 5.55 8.96 5.62
C ARG A 132 4.64 8.79 4.41
N ARG A 133 5.02 7.94 3.46
CA ARG A 133 4.24 7.68 2.23
C ARG A 133 3.13 6.64 2.42
N VAL A 134 3.17 5.82 3.47
CA VAL A 134 2.19 4.73 3.74
C VAL A 134 0.74 5.18 3.61
N ALA A 135 0.37 6.34 4.16
CA ALA A 135 -1.01 6.82 4.11
C ALA A 135 -1.45 7.17 2.68
N ALA A 136 -0.54 7.73 1.86
CA ALA A 136 -0.82 8.09 0.48
C ALA A 136 -0.84 6.85 -0.44
N VAL A 137 0.06 5.88 -0.22
CA VAL A 137 0.00 4.57 -0.88
C VAL A 137 -1.29 3.84 -0.52
N GLY A 138 -1.71 3.88 0.75
CA GLY A 138 -2.98 3.31 1.20
C GLY A 138 -4.20 3.96 0.54
N ALA A 139 -4.15 5.27 0.26
CA ALA A 139 -5.18 5.95 -0.52
C ALA A 139 -5.21 5.44 -1.97
N ARG A 140 -4.05 5.26 -2.60
CA ARG A 140 -3.97 4.72 -3.96
C ARG A 140 -4.45 3.27 -4.05
N VAL A 141 -4.22 2.46 -3.02
CA VAL A 141 -4.80 1.11 -2.91
C VAL A 141 -6.31 1.18 -2.69
N ALA A 142 -6.82 2.17 -1.93
CA ALA A 142 -8.26 2.39 -1.82
C ALA A 142 -8.90 2.71 -3.17
N ASP A 143 -8.26 3.52 -4.03
CA ASP A 143 -8.75 3.81 -5.38
C ASP A 143 -8.96 2.52 -6.21
N LEU A 144 -8.04 1.54 -6.10
CA LEU A 144 -8.21 0.22 -6.72
C LEU A 144 -9.45 -0.50 -6.19
N LEU A 145 -9.64 -0.52 -4.87
CA LEU A 145 -10.77 -1.22 -4.25
C LEU A 145 -12.10 -0.57 -4.64
N ASP A 146 -12.13 0.76 -4.68
CA ASP A 146 -13.30 1.53 -5.10
C ASP A 146 -13.60 1.30 -6.58
N LEU A 147 -12.59 1.23 -7.45
CA LEU A 147 -12.76 0.84 -8.86
C LEU A 147 -13.41 -0.54 -8.97
N LEU A 148 -12.92 -1.53 -8.21
CA LEU A 148 -13.44 -2.90 -8.25
C LEU A 148 -14.92 -2.95 -7.82
N VAL A 149 -15.28 -2.23 -6.76
CA VAL A 149 -16.66 -2.21 -6.24
C VAL A 149 -17.58 -1.41 -7.14
N SER A 150 -17.20 -0.18 -7.51
CA SER A 150 -18.03 0.70 -8.34
C SER A 150 -18.24 0.18 -9.76
N SER A 151 -17.27 -0.56 -10.30
CA SER A 151 -17.38 -1.17 -11.64
C SER A 151 -18.11 -2.51 -11.66
N GLY A 152 -18.57 -3.01 -10.50
CA GLY A 152 -19.21 -4.31 -10.34
C GLY A 152 -18.27 -5.51 -10.53
N LEU A 153 -16.95 -5.28 -10.49
CA LEU A 153 -15.94 -6.33 -10.60
C LEU A 153 -15.76 -7.11 -9.29
N SER A 154 -16.13 -6.52 -8.15
CA SER A 154 -16.12 -7.20 -6.86
C SER A 154 -17.17 -6.60 -5.92
N THR A 155 -17.31 -7.20 -4.75
CA THR A 155 -18.10 -6.63 -3.65
C THR A 155 -17.22 -6.50 -2.42
N PRO A 156 -17.52 -5.57 -1.49
CA PRO A 156 -16.90 -5.48 -0.17
C PRO A 156 -16.63 -6.83 0.49
N ALA A 157 -17.63 -7.71 0.47
CA ALA A 157 -17.64 -9.06 1.06
C ALA A 157 -16.59 -10.01 0.45
N ARG A 158 -16.17 -9.75 -0.80
CA ARG A 158 -15.30 -10.61 -1.62
C ARG A 158 -13.87 -10.08 -1.75
N LEU A 159 -13.57 -8.99 -1.06
CA LEU A 159 -12.23 -8.38 -1.01
C LEU A 159 -11.49 -8.82 0.25
N HIS A 160 -10.27 -9.35 0.06
CA HIS A 160 -9.35 -9.68 1.15
C HIS A 160 -8.02 -8.97 0.92
N LEU A 161 -7.62 -8.12 1.87
CA LEU A 161 -6.33 -7.43 1.83
C LEU A 161 -5.29 -8.16 2.68
N ILE A 162 -4.08 -8.32 2.14
CA ILE A 162 -2.93 -8.90 2.81
C ILE A 162 -1.78 -7.91 2.72
N GLY A 163 -1.23 -7.52 3.85
CA GLY A 163 -0.07 -6.62 3.91
C GLY A 163 1.03 -7.18 4.78
N HIS A 164 2.26 -7.21 4.27
CA HIS A 164 3.44 -7.63 5.03
C HIS A 164 4.23 -6.43 5.55
N SER A 165 4.62 -6.45 6.83
CA SER A 165 5.45 -5.44 7.49
C SER A 165 4.88 -4.02 7.30
N LEU A 166 5.58 -3.13 6.58
CA LEU A 166 5.09 -1.78 6.29
C LEU A 166 3.84 -1.79 5.39
N GLY A 167 3.67 -2.82 4.55
CA GLY A 167 2.47 -3.07 3.77
C GLY A 167 1.23 -3.37 4.61
N ALA A 168 1.37 -3.90 5.83
CA ALA A 168 0.26 -4.09 6.76
C ALA A 168 -0.41 -2.74 7.12
N HIS A 169 0.40 -1.70 7.29
CA HIS A 169 -0.12 -0.35 7.53
C HIS A 169 -0.75 0.25 6.26
N VAL A 170 -0.24 -0.08 5.07
CA VAL A 170 -0.84 0.35 3.80
C VAL A 170 -2.25 -0.22 3.66
N VAL A 171 -2.42 -1.54 3.81
CA VAL A 171 -3.75 -2.17 3.73
C VAL A 171 -4.69 -1.71 4.84
N GLY A 172 -4.17 -1.43 6.04
CA GLY A 172 -4.95 -0.83 7.13
C GLY A 172 -5.43 0.59 6.81
N ASN A 173 -4.64 1.40 6.10
CA ASN A 173 -5.08 2.71 5.63
C ASN A 173 -6.10 2.61 4.50
N ALA A 174 -5.93 1.66 3.58
CA ALA A 174 -6.88 1.40 2.51
C ALA A 174 -8.25 0.96 3.08
N ALA A 175 -8.26 -0.02 3.99
CA ALA A 175 -9.47 -0.53 4.62
C ALA A 175 -10.21 0.49 5.52
N LYS A 176 -9.53 1.54 6.00
CA LYS A 176 -10.22 2.65 6.69
C LYS A 176 -11.02 3.53 5.73
N ARG A 177 -10.63 3.55 4.46
CA ARG A 177 -11.24 4.36 3.40
C ARG A 177 -12.31 3.58 2.65
N THR A 178 -12.25 2.25 2.66
CA THR A 178 -13.15 1.37 1.91
C THR A 178 -13.77 0.31 2.83
N HIS A 179 -15.05 -0.01 2.63
CA HIS A 179 -15.68 -1.09 3.37
C HIS A 179 -15.21 -2.43 2.78
N VAL A 180 -14.23 -3.10 3.40
CA VAL A 180 -13.71 -4.41 2.99
C VAL A 180 -14.04 -5.52 3.99
N ALA A 181 -14.19 -6.75 3.51
CA ALA A 181 -14.55 -7.90 4.35
C ALA A 181 -13.45 -8.34 5.31
N ARG A 182 -12.19 -8.33 4.85
CA ARG A 182 -11.09 -8.93 5.61
C ARG A 182 -9.76 -8.25 5.34
N VAL A 183 -9.01 -8.02 6.41
CA VAL A 183 -7.64 -7.50 6.38
C VAL A 183 -6.74 -8.41 7.19
N THR A 184 -5.66 -8.90 6.59
CA THR A 184 -4.61 -9.67 7.28
C THR A 184 -3.31 -8.87 7.22
N GLY A 185 -2.75 -8.56 8.39
CA GLY A 185 -1.46 -7.89 8.51
C GLY A 185 -0.44 -8.80 9.17
N GLU A 186 0.69 -9.05 8.52
CA GLU A 186 1.78 -9.84 9.11
C GLU A 186 2.96 -8.92 9.41
N GLN A 187 3.18 -8.61 10.70
CA GLN A 187 4.37 -7.91 11.16
C GLN A 187 5.46 -8.93 11.44
N SER A 188 6.42 -9.10 10.53
CA SER A 188 7.70 -9.75 10.87
C SER A 188 8.45 -8.88 11.88
N LEU A 189 8.17 -9.07 13.18
CA LEU A 189 9.22 -8.98 14.18
C LEU A 189 9.91 -10.34 14.14
N VAL A 190 11.15 -10.37 13.63
CA VAL A 190 12.08 -11.45 13.92
C VAL A 190 12.16 -11.53 15.44
N ARG A 191 11.40 -12.44 16.06
CA ARG A 191 11.71 -12.88 17.41
C ARG A 191 13.01 -13.64 17.28
N SER A 192 14.10 -12.98 17.67
CA SER A 192 15.39 -13.63 17.88
C SER A 192 15.17 -14.83 18.80
N ASN A 193 15.20 -16.04 18.24
CA ASN A 193 15.41 -17.25 19.01
C ASN A 193 16.86 -17.22 19.51
N THR A 194 17.11 -16.56 20.64
CA THR A 194 18.42 -16.60 21.30
C THR A 194 18.30 -16.67 22.83
N LEU A 195 17.16 -17.08 23.38
CA LEU A 195 17.03 -17.34 24.82
C LEU A 195 16.19 -18.60 25.08
N ALA A 196 16.70 -19.77 24.68
CA ALA A 196 16.14 -21.05 25.11
C ALA A 196 17.16 -22.21 25.06
N ASN A 197 18.45 -21.96 25.29
CA ASN A 197 19.40 -23.06 25.51
C ASN A 197 20.35 -22.81 26.69
N GLN A 198 19.79 -22.33 27.80
CA GLN A 198 20.37 -22.54 29.13
C GLN A 198 19.29 -23.08 30.06
N THR A 199 19.08 -24.39 29.97
CA THR A 199 18.73 -25.31 31.07
C THR A 199 18.43 -26.67 30.44
N LYS A 200 19.45 -27.53 30.33
CA LYS A 200 19.40 -29.00 30.48
C LYS A 200 20.73 -29.63 29.99
N SER A 201 21.72 -29.65 30.87
CA SER A 201 22.38 -30.88 31.39
C SER A 201 23.40 -30.44 32.43
#